data_AF-A0A661S3T6-F1
#
_entry.id   AF-A0A661S3T6-F1
#
_cell.length_a   1.000
_cell.length_b   1.000
_cell.length_c   1.000
_cell.angle_alpha   90.00
_cell.angle_beta   90.00
_cell.angle_gamma   90.00
#
_symmetry.space_group_name_H-M   'P 1'
#
loop_
_entity.id
_entity.type
_entity.pdbx_description
1 polymer ?
#
loop_
_entity_poly.entity_id
_entity_poly.type
_entity_poly.pdbx_seq_one_letter_code
_entity_poly.pdbx_strand_id
1 'polypeptide(L)'
;MSLVAEEMWRSQKERIRLEFIEDTLAILMDDWHIPQDNRRQIIDMVKMHVLLIPGDGNYVYRKFEHPEFKNYFISCHFKEILDKGTICLRFLATAQLPDSVAKYMASMLPKEPSYIERIIQNLEEMVNSERRPTYLQTNVGTIIPYLMSDTEFESVVTFDAKVVFSSIVFEHTKIQNVTIRNGQFVNASFLGVEWKNVRFESCEFNEAGFDYDAKITDVMFRDCQFDGIILCKNGEELSRVYSPQLIVDTLADMGFTFYDVKSRSVDPFDESREKKMLIKFLNTFRKRTRVTGNVLNMKFLGGQYNFVTETLIPLAEKYDIIEEIQWEGRRKDRVWQLRIRIEDILKGQEADDKSKLASFWKRMRKIAKKH
;
A
#
# COMPACT_ATOMS: atom_id res chain seq x y z
N MET A 1 1.39 7.03 31.48
CA MET A 1 2.06 7.15 30.16
C MET A 1 1.07 7.13 29.01
N SER A 2 0.11 6.20 28.95
CA SER A 2 -0.92 6.16 27.89
C SER A 2 -1.68 7.48 27.72
N LEU A 3 -2.12 8.11 28.82
CA LEU A 3 -2.79 9.44 28.78
C LEU A 3 -1.89 10.56 28.25
N VAL A 4 -0.57 10.49 28.52
CA VAL A 4 0.39 11.46 27.98
C VAL A 4 0.53 11.29 26.48
N ALA A 5 0.61 10.05 26.01
CA ALA A 5 0.69 9.74 24.59
C ALA A 5 -0.61 10.07 23.84
N GLU A 6 -1.77 9.86 24.47
CA GLU A 6 -3.08 10.29 23.98
C GLU A 6 -3.13 11.82 23.81
N GLU A 7 -2.72 12.60 24.81
CA GLU A 7 -2.75 14.07 24.68
C GLU A 7 -1.79 14.56 23.60
N MET A 8 -0.60 13.96 23.48
CA MET A 8 0.33 14.23 22.38
C MET A 8 -0.32 13.92 21.02
N TRP A 9 -1.05 12.81 20.90
CA TRP A 9 -1.82 12.45 19.71
C TRP A 9 -2.94 13.47 19.43
N ARG A 10 -3.77 13.78 20.41
CA ARG A 10 -4.92 14.70 20.23
C ARG A 10 -4.47 16.11 19.89
N SER A 11 -3.38 16.58 20.49
CA SER A 11 -2.81 17.91 20.23
C SER A 11 -1.91 17.95 19.01
N GLN A 12 -1.60 16.79 18.40
CA GLN A 12 -0.67 16.63 17.28
C GLN A 12 0.71 17.25 17.58
N LYS A 13 1.22 16.98 18.79
CA LYS A 13 2.52 17.49 19.27
C LYS A 13 3.40 16.36 19.74
N GLU A 14 4.69 16.46 19.43
CA GLU A 14 5.71 15.52 19.92
C GLU A 14 6.17 15.80 21.37
N ARG A 15 5.66 16.86 21.98
CA ARG A 15 6.04 17.30 23.32
C ARG A 15 4.82 17.70 24.14
N ILE A 16 4.93 17.50 25.44
CA ILE A 16 3.89 17.82 26.42
C ILE A 16 4.47 18.68 27.53
N ARG A 17 3.64 19.53 28.13
CA ARG A 17 4.05 20.33 29.30
C ARG A 17 4.08 19.46 30.54
N LEU A 18 5.03 19.73 31.43
CA LEU A 18 5.10 19.09 32.75
C LEU A 18 3.83 19.31 33.57
N GLU A 19 3.24 20.51 33.52
CA GLU A 19 1.98 20.83 34.18
C GLU A 19 0.88 19.81 33.84
N PHE A 20 0.71 19.45 32.56
CA PHE A 20 -0.28 18.46 32.17
C PHE A 20 -0.02 17.07 32.78
N ILE A 21 1.26 16.66 32.86
CA ILE A 21 1.65 15.40 33.50
C ILE A 21 1.29 15.44 34.99
N GLU A 22 1.57 16.57 35.65
CA GLU A 22 1.26 16.78 37.07
C GLU A 22 -0.24 16.73 37.34
N ASP A 23 -1.03 17.44 36.53
CA ASP A 23 -2.49 17.47 36.63
C ASP A 23 -3.09 16.07 36.42
N THR A 24 -2.59 15.35 35.41
CA THR A 24 -3.04 13.98 35.14
C THR A 24 -2.70 13.03 36.28
N LEU A 25 -1.49 13.15 36.85
CA LEU A 25 -1.09 12.33 37.99
C LEU A 25 -1.91 12.64 39.24
N ALA A 26 -2.25 13.91 39.48
CA ALA A 26 -3.09 14.29 40.60
C ALA A 26 -4.44 13.56 40.55
N ILE A 27 -5.09 13.56 39.38
CA ILE A 27 -6.36 12.84 39.14
C ILE A 27 -6.18 11.34 39.39
N LEU A 28 -5.17 10.71 38.78
CA LEU A 28 -4.94 9.27 38.94
C LEU A 28 -4.62 8.87 40.39
N MET A 29 -3.88 9.70 41.12
CA MET A 29 -3.56 9.44 42.53
C MET A 29 -4.78 9.55 43.42
N ASP A 30 -5.74 10.42 43.09
CA ASP A 30 -7.04 10.48 43.76
C ASP A 30 -7.85 9.21 43.48
N ASP A 31 -7.94 8.81 42.20
CA ASP A 31 -8.64 7.60 41.76
C ASP A 31 -8.06 6.31 42.37
N TRP A 32 -6.74 6.25 42.53
CA TRP A 32 -6.04 5.12 43.15
C TRP A 32 -5.94 5.21 44.67
N HIS A 33 -6.55 6.24 45.27
CA HIS A 33 -6.54 6.49 46.72
C HIS A 33 -5.12 6.51 47.32
N ILE A 34 -4.16 7.12 46.61
CA ILE A 34 -2.78 7.23 47.05
C ILE A 34 -2.67 8.23 48.21
N PRO A 35 -2.06 7.84 49.36
CA PRO A 35 -1.85 8.73 50.50
C PRO A 35 -1.05 9.98 50.15
N GLN A 36 -1.41 11.12 50.75
CA GLN A 36 -0.80 12.44 50.47
C GLN A 36 0.73 12.43 50.63
N ASP A 37 1.25 11.70 51.62
CA ASP A 37 2.68 11.64 51.91
C ASP A 37 3.51 11.05 50.76
N ASN A 38 2.92 10.17 49.94
CA ASN A 38 3.62 9.52 48.83
C ASN A 38 3.51 10.30 47.50
N ARG A 39 2.57 11.26 47.40
CA ARG A 39 2.22 11.89 46.13
C ARG A 39 3.36 12.69 45.52
N ARG A 40 4.09 13.45 46.35
CA ARG A 40 5.21 14.27 45.87
C ARG A 40 6.32 13.42 45.28
N GLN A 41 6.67 12.31 45.94
CA GLN A 41 7.68 11.38 45.44
C GLN A 41 7.26 10.76 44.10
N ILE A 42 5.99 10.34 43.98
CA ILE A 42 5.46 9.75 42.74
C ILE A 42 5.52 10.77 41.59
N ILE A 43 5.11 12.02 41.84
CA ILE A 43 5.20 13.11 40.85
C ILE A 43 6.65 13.27 40.38
N ASP A 44 7.59 13.40 41.30
CA ASP A 44 9.01 13.61 40.97
C ASP A 44 9.59 12.42 40.18
N MET A 45 9.20 11.18 40.53
CA MET A 45 9.58 9.97 39.79
C MET A 45 9.05 9.97 38.36
N VAL A 46 7.79 10.34 38.14
CA VAL A 46 7.20 10.33 36.79
C VAL A 46 7.74 11.47 35.92
N LYS A 47 8.01 12.64 36.50
CA LYS A 47 8.68 13.77 35.79
C LYS A 47 10.06 13.41 35.25
N MET A 48 10.74 12.49 35.93
CA MET A 48 12.08 12.00 35.63
C MET A 48 12.08 10.58 35.06
N HIS A 49 10.91 10.09 34.63
CA HIS A 49 10.78 8.75 34.10
C HIS A 49 11.68 8.58 32.87
N VAL A 50 12.43 7.47 32.81
CA VAL A 50 13.48 7.23 31.80
C VAL A 50 13.00 7.42 30.35
N LEU A 51 11.76 7.04 30.06
CA LEU A 51 11.17 7.17 28.71
C LEU A 51 10.83 8.60 28.29
N LEU A 52 10.84 9.57 29.21
CA LEU A 52 10.51 10.97 28.95
C LEU A 52 11.76 11.86 29.14
N ILE A 53 12.26 12.41 28.04
CA ILE A 53 13.41 13.31 28.04
C ILE A 53 12.96 14.78 27.94
N PRO A 54 13.76 15.74 28.45
CA PRO A 54 13.50 17.16 28.22
C PRO A 54 13.43 17.49 26.72
N GLY A 55 12.50 18.36 26.34
CA GLY A 55 12.38 18.81 24.95
C GLY A 55 13.39 19.92 24.64
N ASP A 56 14.33 19.68 23.71
CA ASP A 56 15.27 20.62 23.09
C ASP A 56 15.65 21.85 23.93
N GLY A 57 16.29 21.61 25.09
CA GLY A 57 16.80 22.67 25.98
C GLY A 57 15.76 23.34 26.88
N ASN A 58 14.49 22.96 26.82
CA ASN A 58 13.41 23.47 27.66
C ASN A 58 12.93 22.42 28.67
N TYR A 59 13.31 22.63 29.94
CA TYR A 59 12.95 21.75 31.06
C TYR A 59 11.46 21.71 31.39
N VAL A 60 10.64 22.64 30.86
CA VAL A 60 9.18 22.68 31.07
C VAL A 60 8.45 21.63 30.22
N TYR A 61 9.08 21.16 29.15
CA TYR A 61 8.51 20.16 28.26
C TYR A 61 9.16 18.79 28.44
N ARG A 62 8.37 17.76 28.16
CA ARG A 62 8.83 16.37 28.01
C ARG A 62 8.42 15.83 26.65
N LYS A 63 9.26 14.98 26.08
CA LYS A 63 8.97 14.18 24.88
C LYS A 63 9.38 12.74 25.13
N PHE A 64 8.78 11.80 24.42
CA PHE A 64 9.28 10.43 24.44
C PHE A 64 10.70 10.39 23.86
N GLU A 65 11.57 9.59 24.47
CA GLU A 65 12.94 9.40 23.99
C GLU A 65 12.97 8.85 22.56
N HIS A 66 12.05 7.94 22.25
CA HIS A 66 11.91 7.32 20.94
C HIS A 66 10.43 7.32 20.49
N PRO A 67 10.12 7.57 19.20
CA PRO A 67 8.75 7.55 18.69
C PRO A 67 8.00 6.24 18.97
N GLU A 68 8.71 5.10 18.96
CA GLU A 68 8.08 3.80 19.26
C GLU A 68 7.51 3.71 20.68
N PHE A 69 8.08 4.39 21.67
CA PHE A 69 7.48 4.42 23.00
C PHE A 69 6.15 5.17 22.99
N LYS A 70 6.10 6.30 22.28
CA LYS A 70 4.85 7.03 22.06
C LYS A 70 3.82 6.12 21.37
N ASN A 71 4.22 5.46 20.28
CA ASN A 71 3.34 4.58 19.53
C ASN A 71 2.81 3.42 20.38
N TYR A 72 3.67 2.76 21.15
CA TYR A 72 3.26 1.72 22.10
C TYR A 72 2.22 2.20 23.10
N PHE A 73 2.43 3.38 23.73
CA PHE A 73 1.47 3.90 24.70
C PHE A 73 0.18 4.42 24.06
N ILE A 74 0.21 4.91 22.82
CA ILE A 74 -1.00 5.18 22.03
C ILE A 74 -1.77 3.87 21.81
N SER A 75 -1.08 2.77 21.49
CA SER A 75 -1.73 1.46 21.32
C SER A 75 -2.39 0.96 22.60
N CYS A 76 -1.76 1.14 23.77
CA CYS A 76 -2.37 0.79 25.05
C CYS A 76 -3.67 1.56 25.28
N HIS A 77 -3.65 2.88 25.05
CA HIS A 77 -4.86 3.70 25.17
C HIS A 77 -5.94 3.28 24.16
N PHE A 78 -5.54 2.98 22.92
CA PHE A 78 -6.48 2.55 21.90
C PHE A 78 -7.12 1.20 22.22
N LYS A 79 -6.37 0.24 22.77
CA LYS A 79 -6.92 -0.99 23.31
C LYS A 79 -7.97 -0.72 24.39
N GLU A 80 -7.71 0.18 25.34
CA GLU A 80 -8.67 0.52 26.39
C GLU A 80 -9.98 1.10 25.82
N ILE A 81 -9.88 1.91 24.75
CA ILE A 81 -11.03 2.45 24.01
C ILE A 81 -11.86 1.29 23.41
N LEU A 82 -11.20 0.31 22.79
CA LEU A 82 -11.86 -0.85 22.18
C LEU A 82 -12.51 -1.77 23.24
N ASP A 83 -11.81 -2.02 24.36
CA ASP A 83 -12.32 -2.85 25.47
C ASP A 83 -13.56 -2.25 26.13
N LYS A 84 -13.64 -0.92 26.21
CA LYS A 84 -14.82 -0.21 26.71
C LYS A 84 -16.01 -0.28 25.74
N GLY A 85 -15.83 -0.87 24.55
CA GLY A 85 -16.84 -0.91 23.49
C GLY A 85 -17.14 0.46 22.87
N THR A 86 -16.37 1.48 23.22
CA THR A 86 -16.54 2.85 22.74
C THR A 86 -15.54 3.11 21.63
N ILE A 87 -15.81 2.72 20.38
CA ILE A 87 -14.91 3.14 19.30
C ILE A 87 -15.03 4.65 19.14
N CYS A 88 -13.92 5.36 19.28
CA CYS A 88 -13.90 6.81 19.26
C CYS A 88 -13.55 7.33 17.86
N LEU A 89 -14.58 7.72 17.09
CA LEU A 89 -14.42 8.39 15.79
C LEU A 89 -13.41 9.54 15.85
N ARG A 90 -13.44 10.33 16.93
CA ARG A 90 -12.50 11.46 17.10
C ARG A 90 -11.04 10.99 17.14
N PHE A 91 -10.75 9.88 17.83
CA PHE A 91 -9.41 9.35 17.92
C PHE A 91 -8.89 8.94 16.54
N LEU A 92 -9.68 8.18 15.78
CA LEU A 92 -9.33 7.69 14.45
C LEU A 92 -9.37 8.76 13.36
N ALA A 93 -10.10 9.86 13.55
CA ALA A 93 -10.17 10.96 12.59
C ALA A 93 -9.09 12.05 12.82
N THR A 94 -8.34 11.99 13.92
CA THR A 94 -7.41 13.08 14.31
C THR A 94 -6.21 13.20 13.35
N ALA A 95 -5.54 12.10 13.03
CA ALA A 95 -4.36 12.06 12.17
C ALA A 95 -4.11 10.65 11.63
N GLN A 96 -3.18 10.52 10.69
CA GLN A 96 -2.77 9.22 10.15
C GLN A 96 -2.12 8.36 11.24
N LEU A 97 -2.71 7.19 11.49
CA LEU A 97 -2.27 6.22 12.48
C LEU A 97 -0.99 5.52 11.98
N PRO A 98 0.11 5.53 12.76
CA PRO A 98 1.29 4.76 12.41
C PRO A 98 1.00 3.26 12.42
N ASP A 99 1.59 2.51 11.49
CA ASP A 99 1.43 1.06 11.39
C ASP A 99 1.84 0.35 12.68
N SER A 100 2.90 0.81 13.37
CA SER A 100 3.31 0.21 14.64
C SER A 100 2.26 0.37 15.73
N VAL A 101 1.46 1.43 15.72
CA VAL A 101 0.34 1.60 16.67
C VAL A 101 -0.71 0.52 16.45
N ALA A 102 -1.12 0.29 15.20
CA ALA A 102 -2.11 -0.74 14.87
C ALA A 102 -1.59 -2.14 15.17
N LYS A 103 -0.33 -2.43 14.82
CA LYS A 103 0.34 -3.70 15.08
C LYS A 103 0.43 -4.00 16.58
N TYR A 104 0.92 -3.06 17.38
CA TYR A 104 1.02 -3.23 18.83
C TYR A 104 -0.36 -3.39 19.46
N MET A 105 -1.34 -2.59 19.04
CA MET A 105 -2.72 -2.68 19.55
C MET A 105 -3.29 -4.08 19.27
N ALA A 106 -3.23 -4.56 18.03
CA ALA A 106 -3.74 -5.86 17.66
C ALA A 106 -3.04 -7.02 18.39
N SER A 107 -1.75 -6.88 18.69
CA SER A 107 -0.99 -7.86 19.48
C SER A 107 -1.40 -7.94 20.96
N MET A 108 -2.04 -6.88 21.49
CA MET A 108 -2.50 -6.82 22.88
C MET A 108 -3.97 -7.28 23.03
N LEU A 109 -4.71 -7.43 21.93
CA LEU A 109 -6.10 -7.87 21.94
C LEU A 109 -6.21 -9.39 22.03
N PRO A 110 -7.27 -9.92 22.67
CA PRO A 110 -7.56 -11.34 22.60
C PRO A 110 -7.88 -11.74 21.15
N LYS A 111 -7.28 -12.84 20.69
CA LYS A 111 -7.50 -13.40 19.34
C LYS A 111 -8.74 -14.30 19.26
N GLU A 112 -9.75 -13.98 20.08
CA GLU A 112 -11.04 -14.67 20.04
C GLU A 112 -11.84 -14.21 18.80
N PRO A 113 -12.29 -15.11 17.92
CA PRO A 113 -12.94 -14.72 16.66
C PRO A 113 -14.16 -13.81 16.86
N SER A 114 -15.02 -14.13 17.84
CA SER A 114 -16.24 -13.37 18.16
C SER A 114 -15.92 -11.92 18.58
N TYR A 115 -14.85 -11.73 19.36
CA TYR A 115 -14.40 -10.43 19.83
C TYR A 115 -13.84 -9.58 18.69
N ILE A 116 -12.99 -10.18 17.84
CA ILE A 116 -12.41 -9.51 16.69
C ILE A 116 -13.48 -9.16 15.65
N GLU A 117 -14.41 -10.08 15.37
CA GLU A 117 -15.52 -9.84 14.46
C GLU A 117 -16.38 -8.65 14.91
N ARG A 118 -16.69 -8.54 16.21
CA ARG A 118 -17.40 -7.40 16.77
C ARG A 118 -16.65 -6.08 16.57
N ILE A 119 -15.32 -6.08 16.71
CA ILE A 119 -14.52 -4.87 16.44
C ILE A 119 -14.58 -4.51 14.96
N ILE A 120 -14.43 -5.49 14.07
CA ILE A 120 -14.52 -5.29 12.62
C ILE A 120 -15.88 -4.68 12.24
N GLN A 121 -16.98 -5.23 12.76
CA GLN A 121 -18.34 -4.72 12.53
C GLN A 121 -18.50 -3.27 12.99
N ASN A 122 -18.03 -2.95 14.21
CA ASN A 122 -18.12 -1.58 14.72
C ASN A 122 -17.27 -0.58 13.90
N LEU A 123 -16.10 -1.01 13.40
CA LEU A 123 -15.26 -0.18 12.52
C LEU A 123 -15.92 0.02 11.15
N GLU A 124 -16.53 -1.03 10.60
CA GLU A 124 -17.31 -0.97 9.36
C GLU A 124 -18.46 0.03 9.46
N GLU A 125 -19.29 -0.08 10.51
CA GLU A 125 -20.40 0.85 10.77
C GLU A 125 -19.91 2.30 10.90
N MET A 126 -18.76 2.50 11.55
CA MET A 126 -18.17 3.83 11.70
C MET A 126 -17.74 4.42 10.36
N VAL A 127 -17.06 3.65 9.51
CA VAL A 127 -16.65 4.11 8.18
C VAL A 127 -17.87 4.41 7.31
N ASN A 128 -18.87 3.54 7.34
CA ASN A 128 -20.08 3.67 6.53
C ASN A 128 -21.00 4.81 6.99
N SER A 129 -20.93 5.22 8.26
CA SER A 129 -21.66 6.38 8.80
C SER A 129 -20.93 7.71 8.57
N GLU A 130 -19.62 7.69 8.33
CA GLU A 130 -18.82 8.89 8.06
C GLU A 130 -19.03 9.38 6.62
N ARG A 131 -19.53 10.61 6.49
CA ARG A 131 -19.84 11.21 5.18
C ARG A 131 -18.68 12.01 4.61
N ARG A 132 -17.72 12.41 5.44
CA ARG A 132 -16.59 13.24 5.04
C ARG A 132 -15.34 12.39 4.86
N PRO A 133 -14.49 12.70 3.87
CA PRO A 133 -13.17 12.11 3.81
C PRO A 133 -12.37 12.59 5.03
N THR A 134 -11.94 11.65 5.88
CA THR A 134 -11.12 11.91 7.07
C THR A 134 -9.98 10.89 7.13
N TYR A 135 -9.15 10.95 8.17
CA TYR A 135 -8.16 9.88 8.42
C TYR A 135 -8.81 8.55 8.83
N LEU A 136 -10.10 8.53 9.14
CA LEU A 136 -10.81 7.31 9.55
C LEU A 136 -10.64 6.20 8.51
N GLN A 137 -10.92 6.46 7.24
CA GLN A 137 -10.89 5.44 6.19
C GLN A 137 -9.51 4.80 6.04
N THR A 138 -8.45 5.61 6.07
CA THR A 138 -7.06 5.11 6.01
C THR A 138 -6.68 4.38 7.29
N ASN A 139 -7.04 4.91 8.45
CA ASN A 139 -6.69 4.31 9.74
C ASN A 139 -7.39 2.97 9.97
N VAL A 140 -8.66 2.85 9.58
CA VAL A 140 -9.35 1.55 9.58
C VAL A 140 -8.68 0.59 8.61
N GLY A 141 -8.29 1.04 7.42
CA GLY A 141 -7.50 0.24 6.48
C GLY A 141 -6.15 -0.23 7.05
N THR A 142 -5.51 0.56 7.89
CA THR A 142 -4.30 0.16 8.62
C THR A 142 -4.58 -0.88 9.72
N ILE A 143 -5.71 -0.78 10.41
CA ILE A 143 -6.05 -1.63 11.56
C ILE A 143 -6.54 -3.02 11.14
N ILE A 144 -7.44 -3.08 10.15
CA ILE A 144 -8.16 -4.30 9.77
C ILE A 144 -7.24 -5.49 9.47
N PRO A 145 -6.15 -5.34 8.69
CA PRO A 145 -5.24 -6.45 8.40
C PRO A 145 -4.60 -7.06 9.66
N TYR A 146 -4.21 -6.23 10.63
CA TYR A 146 -3.60 -6.70 11.89
C TYR A 146 -4.62 -7.36 12.82
N LEU A 147 -5.89 -6.95 12.78
CA LEU A 147 -6.97 -7.62 13.50
C LEU A 147 -7.26 -9.00 12.92
N MET A 148 -7.34 -9.10 11.60
CA MET A 148 -7.61 -10.35 10.88
C MET A 148 -6.43 -11.32 10.97
N SER A 149 -5.19 -10.82 11.03
CA SER A 149 -4.00 -11.67 11.11
C SER A 149 -4.02 -12.53 12.38
N ASP A 150 -3.74 -13.82 12.19
CA ASP A 150 -3.65 -14.84 13.24
C ASP A 150 -4.96 -15.06 14.02
N THR A 151 -6.09 -14.61 13.47
CA THR A 151 -7.43 -14.87 14.01
C THR A 151 -8.08 -16.02 13.25
N GLU A 152 -8.47 -17.09 13.96
CA GLU A 152 -9.06 -18.27 13.34
C GLU A 152 -10.59 -18.20 13.27
N PHE A 153 -11.13 -17.56 12.24
CA PHE A 153 -12.59 -17.46 12.07
C PHE A 153 -13.21 -18.81 11.67
N GLU A 154 -14.25 -19.25 12.41
CA GLU A 154 -15.00 -20.48 12.10
C GLU A 154 -15.87 -20.35 10.84
N SER A 155 -16.30 -19.13 10.53
CA SER A 155 -17.11 -18.79 9.37
C SER A 155 -16.50 -17.61 8.61
N VAL A 156 -16.98 -17.36 7.39
CA VAL A 156 -16.46 -16.26 6.57
C VAL A 156 -16.89 -14.92 7.16
N VAL A 157 -15.93 -14.14 7.66
CA VAL A 157 -16.14 -12.77 8.10
C VAL A 157 -16.03 -11.82 6.91
N THR A 158 -17.02 -10.96 6.74
CA THR A 158 -17.01 -9.93 5.69
C THR A 158 -16.70 -8.58 6.32
N PHE A 159 -15.80 -7.83 5.67
CA PHE A 159 -15.59 -6.42 5.94
C PHE A 159 -15.96 -5.61 4.69
N ASP A 160 -17.02 -4.82 4.79
CA ASP A 160 -17.63 -4.08 3.69
C ASP A 160 -17.67 -2.58 3.96
N ALA A 161 -16.55 -1.92 3.71
CA ALA A 161 -16.43 -0.47 3.86
C ALA A 161 -15.43 0.12 2.89
N LYS A 162 -15.69 1.38 2.51
CA LYS A 162 -14.77 2.16 1.67
C LYS A 162 -13.58 2.65 2.48
N VAL A 163 -12.54 1.82 2.54
CA VAL A 163 -11.27 2.12 3.22
C VAL A 163 -10.10 2.13 2.25
N VAL A 164 -9.01 2.75 2.69
CA VAL A 164 -7.73 2.75 1.95
C VAL A 164 -6.75 1.87 2.70
N PHE A 165 -6.33 0.78 2.08
CA PHE A 165 -5.24 -0.07 2.53
C PHE A 165 -3.93 0.42 1.88
N SER A 166 -2.94 0.78 2.68
CA SER A 166 -1.68 1.34 2.18
C SER A 166 -0.44 0.56 2.61
N SER A 167 0.58 0.59 1.74
CA SER A 167 1.95 0.19 2.07
C SER A 167 2.07 -1.27 2.55
N ILE A 168 2.46 -1.49 3.81
CA ILE A 168 2.94 -2.80 4.28
C ILE A 168 1.96 -3.51 5.22
N VAL A 169 0.74 -3.00 5.34
CA VAL A 169 -0.23 -3.46 6.37
C VAL A 169 -0.61 -4.93 6.22
N PHE A 170 -0.45 -5.50 5.03
CA PHE A 170 -0.71 -6.92 4.77
C PHE A 170 0.55 -7.79 4.77
N GLU A 171 1.76 -7.22 4.84
CA GLU A 171 2.98 -8.04 4.81
C GLU A 171 3.02 -9.00 6.00
N HIS A 172 3.39 -10.26 5.71
CA HIS A 172 3.50 -11.33 6.69
C HIS A 172 2.22 -11.64 7.46
N THR A 173 1.06 -11.25 6.94
CA THR A 173 -0.23 -11.56 7.58
C THR A 173 -0.66 -12.99 7.32
N LYS A 174 -1.31 -13.58 8.34
CA LYS A 174 -1.97 -14.89 8.24
C LYS A 174 -3.47 -14.74 8.34
N ILE A 175 -4.16 -14.77 7.21
CA ILE A 175 -5.60 -14.45 7.15
C ILE A 175 -6.35 -15.65 6.59
N GLN A 176 -7.43 -16.06 7.26
CA GLN A 176 -8.30 -17.11 6.76
C GLN A 176 -9.78 -16.78 6.89
N ASN A 177 -10.59 -17.27 5.95
CA ASN A 177 -12.05 -17.13 5.95
C ASN A 177 -12.50 -15.65 6.03
N VAL A 178 -11.96 -14.81 5.14
CA VAL A 178 -12.26 -13.36 5.12
C VAL A 178 -12.70 -12.92 3.73
N THR A 179 -13.70 -12.06 3.67
CA THR A 179 -14.07 -11.31 2.47
C THR A 179 -13.87 -9.81 2.71
N ILE A 180 -13.07 -9.15 1.89
CA ILE A 180 -12.89 -7.70 1.90
C ILE A 180 -13.63 -7.12 0.69
N ARG A 181 -14.51 -6.15 0.93
CA ARG A 181 -15.28 -5.47 -0.11
C ARG A 181 -15.00 -3.98 -0.17
N ASN A 182 -15.11 -3.41 -1.37
CA ASN A 182 -15.07 -1.95 -1.59
C ASN A 182 -13.77 -1.28 -1.09
N GLY A 183 -12.68 -2.05 -0.98
CA GLY A 183 -11.39 -1.58 -0.52
C GLY A 183 -10.54 -0.98 -1.64
N GLN A 184 -9.80 0.09 -1.33
CA GLN A 184 -8.79 0.66 -2.22
C GLN A 184 -7.39 0.31 -1.70
N PHE A 185 -6.62 -0.42 -2.50
CA PHE A 185 -5.27 -0.88 -2.18
C PHE A 185 -4.27 -0.02 -2.93
N VAL A 186 -3.63 0.91 -2.22
CA VAL A 186 -2.68 1.88 -2.80
C VAL A 186 -1.27 1.53 -2.38
N ASN A 187 -0.46 1.05 -3.32
CA ASN A 187 0.87 0.50 -3.07
C ASN A 187 0.87 -0.56 -1.95
N ALA A 188 -0.20 -1.34 -1.85
CA ALA A 188 -0.31 -2.39 -0.85
C ALA A 188 0.64 -3.54 -1.20
N SER A 189 1.39 -4.02 -0.20
CA SER A 189 2.33 -5.13 -0.33
C SER A 189 1.77 -6.39 0.30
N PHE A 190 1.76 -7.47 -0.47
CA PHE A 190 1.36 -8.82 -0.05
C PHE A 190 2.58 -9.74 0.10
N LEU A 191 3.70 -9.18 0.59
CA LEU A 191 4.93 -9.92 0.82
C LEU A 191 4.77 -10.96 1.94
N GLY A 192 5.18 -12.21 1.68
CA GLY A 192 5.21 -13.27 2.68
C GLY A 192 3.87 -13.59 3.36
N VAL A 193 2.74 -13.35 2.67
CA VAL A 193 1.41 -13.63 3.20
C VAL A 193 1.11 -15.14 3.25
N GLU A 194 0.32 -15.55 4.25
CA GLU A 194 -0.26 -16.90 4.33
C GLU A 194 -1.79 -16.79 4.37
N TRP A 195 -2.44 -16.91 3.21
CA TRP A 195 -3.88 -16.65 3.07
C TRP A 195 -4.67 -17.89 2.63
N LYS A 196 -5.81 -18.12 3.28
CA LYS A 196 -6.70 -19.26 3.00
C LYS A 196 -8.17 -18.85 2.92
N ASN A 197 -8.87 -19.16 1.84
CA ASN A 197 -10.29 -18.79 1.66
C ASN A 197 -10.49 -17.27 1.89
N VAL A 198 -9.70 -16.46 1.16
CA VAL A 198 -9.74 -14.99 1.21
C VAL A 198 -10.33 -14.46 -0.08
N ARG A 199 -11.30 -13.55 0.01
CA ARG A 199 -11.95 -12.96 -1.16
C ARG A 199 -11.84 -11.46 -1.16
N PHE A 200 -11.54 -10.90 -2.32
CA PHE A 200 -11.61 -9.47 -2.59
C PHE A 200 -12.76 -9.25 -3.57
N GLU A 201 -13.74 -8.43 -3.20
CA GLU A 201 -14.89 -8.13 -4.06
C GLU A 201 -15.04 -6.62 -4.28
N SER A 202 -15.17 -6.18 -5.54
CA SER A 202 -15.31 -4.76 -5.88
C SER A 202 -14.18 -3.88 -5.31
N CYS A 203 -12.95 -4.42 -5.27
CA CYS A 203 -11.76 -3.72 -4.78
C CYS A 203 -10.95 -3.11 -5.93
N GLU A 204 -10.22 -2.04 -5.63
CA GLU A 204 -9.31 -1.37 -6.57
C GLU A 204 -7.87 -1.55 -6.12
N PHE A 205 -6.99 -2.02 -7.00
CA PHE A 205 -5.58 -2.25 -6.74
C PHE A 205 -4.73 -1.32 -7.60
N ASN A 206 -4.00 -0.42 -6.94
CA ASN A 206 -3.10 0.53 -7.57
C ASN A 206 -1.65 0.25 -7.15
N GLU A 207 -0.88 -0.28 -8.10
CA GLU A 207 0.52 -0.71 -7.91
C GLU A 207 0.70 -1.67 -6.73
N ALA A 208 -0.22 -2.64 -6.57
CA ALA A 208 -0.14 -3.62 -5.49
C ALA A 208 1.01 -4.63 -5.74
N GLY A 209 1.79 -4.92 -4.70
CA GLY A 209 2.91 -5.85 -4.71
C GLY A 209 2.48 -7.26 -4.35
N PHE A 210 2.84 -8.24 -5.19
CA PHE A 210 2.55 -9.65 -5.00
C PHE A 210 3.85 -10.45 -4.96
N ASP A 211 3.95 -11.34 -3.99
CA ASP A 211 5.14 -12.15 -3.77
C ASP A 211 4.96 -13.57 -4.30
N TYR A 212 5.92 -14.04 -5.11
CA TYR A 212 5.95 -15.43 -5.60
C TYR A 212 6.07 -16.45 -4.46
N ASP A 213 6.61 -16.05 -3.31
CA ASP A 213 6.79 -16.92 -2.16
C ASP A 213 5.58 -16.91 -1.21
N ALA A 214 4.50 -16.18 -1.56
CA ALA A 214 3.25 -16.16 -0.81
C ALA A 214 2.57 -17.53 -0.77
N LYS A 215 2.04 -17.90 0.40
CA LYS A 215 1.26 -19.13 0.57
C LYS A 215 -0.22 -18.82 0.45
N ILE A 216 -0.77 -19.02 -0.74
CA ILE A 216 -2.18 -18.77 -1.00
C ILE A 216 -2.94 -20.06 -1.27
N THR A 217 -4.17 -20.16 -0.78
CA THR A 217 -5.07 -21.29 -1.03
C THR A 217 -6.50 -20.77 -1.07
N ASP A 218 -7.20 -20.97 -2.18
CA ASP A 218 -8.57 -20.46 -2.37
C ASP A 218 -8.65 -18.94 -2.14
N VAL A 219 -7.75 -18.19 -2.78
CA VAL A 219 -7.80 -16.72 -2.78
C VAL A 219 -8.41 -16.25 -4.09
N MET A 220 -9.42 -15.38 -4.01
CA MET A 220 -10.23 -15.00 -5.18
C MET A 220 -10.41 -13.49 -5.30
N PHE A 221 -10.33 -13.00 -6.53
CA PHE A 221 -10.74 -11.65 -6.92
C PHE A 221 -12.07 -11.71 -7.67
N ARG A 222 -13.03 -10.87 -7.28
CA ARG A 222 -14.31 -10.70 -7.95
C ARG A 222 -14.58 -9.22 -8.20
N ASP A 223 -14.90 -8.88 -9.45
CA ASP A 223 -15.22 -7.50 -9.83
C ASP A 223 -14.13 -6.48 -9.41
N CYS A 224 -12.87 -6.93 -9.34
CA CYS A 224 -11.75 -6.11 -8.91
C CYS A 224 -11.08 -5.42 -10.10
N GLN A 225 -10.56 -4.22 -9.87
CA GLN A 225 -9.82 -3.45 -10.87
C GLN A 225 -8.34 -3.39 -10.49
N PHE A 226 -7.47 -3.53 -11.50
CA PHE A 226 -6.02 -3.46 -11.32
C PHE A 226 -5.45 -2.40 -12.26
N ASP A 227 -4.84 -1.36 -11.68
CA ASP A 227 -4.12 -0.36 -12.45
C ASP A 227 -2.70 -0.79 -12.80
N GLY A 228 -2.13 -1.68 -12.01
CA GLY A 228 -0.81 -2.26 -12.19
C GLY A 228 -0.45 -3.10 -10.97
N ILE A 229 0.43 -4.06 -11.18
CA ILE A 229 0.98 -4.90 -10.11
C ILE A 229 2.51 -4.87 -10.14
N ILE A 230 3.10 -5.07 -8.97
CA ILE A 230 4.53 -5.27 -8.78
C ILE A 230 4.72 -6.73 -8.40
N LEU A 231 5.61 -7.43 -9.09
CA LEU A 231 5.96 -8.81 -8.78
C LEU A 231 7.25 -8.83 -7.98
N CYS A 232 7.21 -9.50 -6.84
CA CYS A 232 8.31 -9.62 -5.91
C CYS A 232 8.72 -11.08 -5.74
N LYS A 233 9.98 -11.33 -5.42
CA LYS A 233 10.49 -12.64 -4.98
C LYS A 233 11.59 -12.43 -3.96
N ASN A 234 11.57 -13.19 -2.88
CA ASN A 234 12.48 -12.99 -1.75
C ASN A 234 12.52 -11.53 -1.24
N GLY A 235 11.40 -10.80 -1.32
CA GLY A 235 11.32 -9.40 -0.91
C GLY A 235 11.88 -8.36 -1.89
N GLU A 236 12.36 -8.76 -3.07
CA GLU A 236 12.88 -7.83 -4.09
C GLU A 236 11.92 -7.68 -5.27
N GLU A 237 11.74 -6.44 -5.76
CA GLU A 237 10.97 -6.15 -6.98
C GLU A 237 11.66 -6.80 -8.20
N LEU A 238 10.97 -7.77 -8.81
CA LEU A 238 11.40 -8.41 -10.04
C LEU A 238 10.93 -7.64 -11.28
N SER A 239 9.65 -7.29 -11.31
CA SER A 239 9.04 -6.62 -12.48
C SER A 239 7.72 -5.96 -12.14
N ARG A 240 7.17 -5.20 -13.10
CA ARG A 240 5.85 -4.57 -13.00
C ARG A 240 5.01 -4.91 -14.22
N VAL A 241 3.72 -5.15 -14.01
CA VAL A 241 2.76 -5.53 -15.04
C VAL A 241 1.58 -4.57 -15.03
N TYR A 242 1.20 -4.08 -16.22
CA TYR A 242 0.11 -3.09 -16.39
C TYR A 242 -0.96 -3.52 -17.39
N SER A 243 -0.73 -4.58 -18.17
CA SER A 243 -1.76 -5.09 -19.11
C SER A 243 -2.79 -5.90 -18.32
N PRO A 244 -4.09 -5.60 -18.41
CA PRO A 244 -5.12 -6.28 -17.62
C PRO A 244 -5.09 -7.81 -17.75
N GLN A 245 -4.96 -8.35 -18.99
CA GLN A 245 -4.89 -9.80 -19.16
C GLN A 245 -3.63 -10.39 -18.55
N LEU A 246 -2.47 -9.76 -18.77
CA LEU A 246 -1.21 -10.25 -18.22
C LEU A 246 -1.20 -10.21 -16.69
N ILE A 247 -1.88 -9.24 -16.07
CA ILE A 247 -2.09 -9.20 -14.62
C ILE A 247 -2.87 -10.45 -14.17
N VAL A 248 -4.00 -10.74 -14.81
CA VAL A 248 -4.81 -11.93 -14.50
C VAL A 248 -4.00 -13.21 -14.66
N ASP A 249 -3.33 -13.38 -15.81
CA ASP A 249 -2.55 -14.58 -16.11
C ASP A 249 -1.42 -14.77 -15.09
N THR A 250 -0.68 -13.71 -14.79
CA THR A 250 0.44 -13.75 -13.83
C THR A 250 -0.05 -14.09 -12.42
N LEU A 251 -1.15 -13.48 -11.97
CA LEU A 251 -1.72 -13.78 -10.66
C LEU A 251 -2.33 -15.19 -10.62
N ALA A 252 -2.93 -15.66 -11.71
CA ALA A 252 -3.41 -17.04 -11.82
C ALA A 252 -2.28 -18.06 -11.70
N ASP A 253 -1.13 -17.81 -12.34
CA ASP A 253 0.08 -18.63 -12.22
C ASP A 253 0.62 -18.67 -10.79
N MET A 254 0.36 -17.63 -9.99
CA MET A 254 0.72 -17.58 -8.56
C MET A 254 -0.29 -18.32 -7.66
N GLY A 255 -1.44 -18.76 -8.19
CA GLY A 255 -2.47 -19.49 -7.45
C GLY A 255 -3.71 -18.67 -7.07
N PHE A 256 -3.80 -17.41 -7.50
CA PHE A 256 -5.01 -16.61 -7.33
C PHE A 256 -6.09 -17.04 -8.33
N THR A 257 -7.35 -16.89 -7.95
CA THR A 257 -8.48 -17.17 -8.85
C THR A 257 -9.26 -15.89 -9.13
N PHE A 258 -9.95 -15.86 -10.29
CA PHE A 258 -10.76 -14.71 -10.69
C PHE A 258 -12.18 -15.18 -11.04
N TYR A 259 -13.18 -14.51 -10.48
CA TYR A 259 -14.57 -14.78 -10.79
C TYR A 259 -14.96 -14.22 -12.17
N ASP A 260 -15.58 -15.05 -13.01
CA ASP A 260 -16.14 -14.71 -14.32
C ASP A 260 -15.18 -14.03 -15.33
N VAL A 261 -13.87 -14.28 -15.22
CA VAL A 261 -12.95 -13.91 -16.29
C VAL A 261 -13.04 -14.97 -17.38
N LYS A 262 -13.73 -14.63 -18.49
CA LYS A 262 -13.71 -15.45 -19.70
C LYS A 262 -12.25 -15.63 -20.12
N SER A 263 -11.73 -16.85 -19.95
CA SER A 263 -10.46 -17.29 -20.51
C SER A 263 -10.39 -16.84 -21.97
N ARG A 264 -9.56 -15.84 -22.24
CA ARG A 264 -9.18 -15.48 -23.61
C ARG A 264 -7.90 -16.25 -23.90
N SER A 265 -7.84 -16.85 -25.09
CA SER A 265 -6.62 -17.50 -25.57
C SER A 265 -5.48 -16.49 -25.56
N VAL A 266 -4.34 -16.87 -24.98
CA VAL A 266 -3.08 -16.10 -25.02
C VAL A 266 -2.81 -15.66 -26.46
N ASP A 267 -2.67 -14.36 -26.71
CA ASP A 267 -2.33 -13.86 -28.04
C ASP A 267 -0.87 -14.27 -28.32
N PRO A 268 -0.53 -14.97 -29.41
CA PRO A 268 0.86 -15.33 -29.73
C PRO A 268 1.82 -14.13 -29.74
N PHE A 269 1.29 -12.92 -29.93
CA PHE A 269 2.05 -11.69 -29.79
C PHE A 269 2.58 -11.45 -28.36
N ASP A 270 1.91 -11.95 -27.33
CA ASP A 270 2.29 -11.76 -25.93
C ASP A 270 3.64 -12.39 -25.59
N GLU A 271 4.04 -13.43 -26.31
CA GLU A 271 5.34 -14.08 -26.14
C GLU A 271 6.39 -13.66 -27.18
N SER A 272 5.97 -12.85 -28.17
CA SER A 272 6.79 -12.48 -29.32
C SER A 272 8.06 -11.71 -28.93
N ARG A 273 9.10 -11.88 -29.76
CA ARG A 273 10.37 -11.16 -29.59
C ARG A 273 10.17 -9.65 -29.70
N GLU A 274 9.25 -9.22 -30.55
CA GLU A 274 8.89 -7.83 -30.83
C GLU A 274 8.27 -7.16 -29.61
N LYS A 275 7.34 -7.83 -28.92
CA LYS A 275 6.77 -7.32 -27.66
C LYS A 275 7.84 -7.20 -26.58
N LYS A 276 8.68 -8.23 -26.40
CA LYS A 276 9.80 -8.20 -25.44
C LYS A 276 10.76 -7.05 -25.73
N MET A 277 11.06 -6.78 -27.00
CA MET A 277 11.90 -5.66 -27.41
C MET A 277 11.23 -4.29 -27.20
N LEU A 278 9.93 -4.17 -27.46
CA LEU A 278 9.17 -2.95 -27.14
C LEU A 278 9.19 -2.66 -25.64
N ILE A 279 8.93 -3.66 -24.78
CA ILE A 279 8.98 -3.50 -23.32
C ILE A 279 10.39 -3.10 -22.88
N LYS A 280 11.43 -3.76 -23.41
CA LYS A 280 12.83 -3.40 -23.13
C LYS A 280 13.14 -1.97 -23.56
N PHE A 281 12.60 -1.52 -24.69
CA PHE A 281 12.72 -0.15 -25.20
C PHE A 281 12.04 0.86 -24.28
N LEU A 282 10.77 0.65 -23.92
CA LEU A 282 10.04 1.53 -23.00
C LEU A 282 10.74 1.63 -21.63
N ASN A 283 11.25 0.51 -21.10
CA ASN A 283 12.01 0.48 -19.85
C ASN A 283 13.31 1.28 -19.90
N THR A 284 13.82 1.67 -21.08
CA THR A 284 14.95 2.60 -21.15
C THR A 284 14.61 4.01 -20.67
N PHE A 285 13.34 4.40 -20.76
CA PHE A 285 12.83 5.70 -20.33
C PHE A 285 12.44 5.75 -18.84
N ARG A 286 12.25 4.60 -18.17
CA ARG A 286 11.87 4.59 -16.75
C ARG A 286 12.84 5.34 -15.83
N LYS A 287 14.15 5.22 -16.11
CA LYS A 287 15.20 5.89 -15.34
C LYS A 287 15.50 7.30 -15.84
N ARG A 288 15.00 7.69 -17.02
CA ARG A 288 15.32 8.94 -17.71
C ARG A 288 14.17 9.34 -18.65
N THR A 289 13.56 10.50 -18.44
CA THR A 289 12.52 11.04 -19.34
C THR A 289 13.00 11.23 -20.78
N ARG A 290 14.33 11.28 -21.01
CA ARG A 290 14.97 11.42 -22.31
C ARG A 290 16.00 10.32 -22.53
N VAL A 291 16.01 9.75 -23.73
CA VAL A 291 16.95 8.69 -24.13
C VAL A 291 17.69 9.11 -25.38
N THR A 292 19.01 9.00 -25.38
CA THR A 292 19.86 9.35 -26.53
C THR A 292 20.20 8.13 -27.39
N GLY A 293 20.59 8.35 -28.65
CA GLY A 293 21.04 7.28 -29.56
C GLY A 293 22.16 6.43 -28.98
N ASN A 294 23.11 7.06 -28.30
CA ASN A 294 24.20 6.34 -27.61
C ASN A 294 23.68 5.39 -26.51
N VAL A 295 22.67 5.79 -25.74
CA VAL A 295 22.07 4.91 -24.71
C VAL A 295 21.37 3.71 -25.33
N LEU A 296 20.69 3.91 -26.47
CA LEU A 296 20.07 2.80 -27.21
C LEU A 296 21.12 1.84 -27.77
N ASN A 297 22.19 2.38 -28.37
CA ASN A 297 23.28 1.56 -28.92
C ASN A 297 23.98 0.71 -27.85
N MET A 298 24.12 1.25 -26.63
CA MET A 298 24.67 0.48 -25.50
C MET A 298 23.71 -0.60 -24.99
N LYS A 299 22.38 -0.39 -25.05
CA LYS A 299 21.38 -1.31 -24.49
C LYS A 299 20.89 -2.39 -25.46
N PHE A 300 20.99 -2.15 -26.76
CA PHE A 300 20.52 -3.04 -27.82
C PHE A 300 21.69 -3.37 -28.74
N LEU A 301 21.99 -4.66 -28.92
CA LEU A 301 23.12 -5.13 -29.72
C LEU A 301 22.66 -5.68 -31.07
N GLY A 302 23.42 -5.37 -32.13
CA GLY A 302 23.25 -5.94 -33.47
C GLY A 302 21.83 -5.77 -34.02
N GLY A 303 21.19 -6.86 -34.45
CA GLY A 303 19.85 -6.84 -35.02
C GLY A 303 18.74 -6.31 -34.10
N GLN A 304 18.96 -6.26 -32.78
CA GLN A 304 18.00 -5.62 -31.86
C GLN A 304 18.02 -4.10 -32.02
N TYR A 305 19.21 -3.51 -32.21
CA TYR A 305 19.36 -2.07 -32.41
C TYR A 305 18.65 -1.63 -33.69
N ASN A 306 18.89 -2.34 -34.80
CA ASN A 306 18.26 -2.02 -36.08
C ASN A 306 16.73 -2.08 -36.01
N PHE A 307 16.16 -3.08 -35.35
CA PHE A 307 14.71 -3.12 -35.16
C PHE A 307 14.21 -1.94 -34.32
N VAL A 308 14.93 -1.57 -33.25
CA VAL A 308 14.56 -0.42 -32.43
C VAL A 308 14.59 0.87 -33.26
N THR A 309 15.67 1.12 -34.00
CA THR A 309 15.88 2.38 -34.73
C THR A 309 15.09 2.49 -36.03
N GLU A 310 14.90 1.39 -36.76
CA GLU A 310 14.25 1.39 -38.07
C GLU A 310 12.77 1.01 -38.00
N THR A 311 12.34 0.33 -36.93
CA THR A 311 10.95 -0.13 -36.79
C THR A 311 10.24 0.50 -35.59
N LEU A 312 10.76 0.33 -34.37
CA LEU A 312 10.05 0.80 -33.17
C LEU A 312 9.98 2.31 -33.07
N ILE A 313 11.10 3.02 -33.25
CA ILE A 313 11.14 4.48 -33.13
C ILE A 313 10.23 5.16 -34.17
N PRO A 314 10.33 4.87 -35.49
CA PRO A 314 9.44 5.49 -36.47
C PRO A 314 7.97 5.16 -36.22
N LEU A 315 7.68 3.95 -35.73
CA LEU A 315 6.32 3.57 -35.37
C LEU A 315 5.82 4.36 -34.16
N ALA A 316 6.63 4.48 -33.10
CA ALA A 316 6.27 5.22 -31.90
C ALA A 316 6.10 6.72 -32.17
N GLU A 317 6.95 7.33 -33.01
CA GLU A 317 6.80 8.71 -33.49
C GLU A 317 5.50 8.89 -34.28
N LYS A 318 5.20 7.96 -35.19
CA LYS A 318 3.95 8.00 -35.99
C LYS A 318 2.69 7.99 -35.13
N TYR A 319 2.70 7.27 -34.02
CA TYR A 319 1.57 7.17 -33.09
C TYR A 319 1.64 8.17 -31.93
N ASP A 320 2.57 9.14 -32.00
CA ASP A 320 2.74 10.22 -31.03
C ASP A 320 3.06 9.73 -29.60
N ILE A 321 3.74 8.59 -29.52
CA ILE A 321 4.17 7.98 -28.26
C ILE A 321 5.49 8.59 -27.78
N ILE A 322 6.40 8.84 -28.72
CA ILE A 322 7.67 9.53 -28.49
C ILE A 322 7.81 10.69 -29.48
N GLU A 323 8.61 11.68 -29.10
CA GLU A 323 9.05 12.77 -29.97
C GLU A 323 10.58 12.84 -30.01
N GLU A 324 11.12 13.17 -31.18
CA GLU A 324 12.52 13.53 -31.32
C GLU A 324 12.71 15.00 -30.95
N ILE A 325 13.64 15.26 -30.04
CA ILE A 325 14.01 16.61 -29.58
C ILE A 325 15.47 16.89 -29.95
N GLN A 326 15.77 18.15 -30.24
CA GLN A 326 17.15 18.56 -30.51
C GLN A 326 17.97 18.54 -29.22
N TRP A 327 19.16 17.96 -29.30
CA TRP A 327 20.12 17.96 -28.20
C TRP A 327 20.73 19.36 -28.01
N GLU A 328 20.70 19.88 -26.79
CA GLU A 328 21.25 21.21 -26.45
C GLU A 328 22.78 21.22 -26.25
N GLY A 329 23.48 20.09 -26.43
CA GLY A 329 24.93 19.97 -26.22
C GLY A 329 25.79 19.98 -27.50
N ARG A 330 27.13 20.00 -27.32
CA ARG A 330 28.13 20.10 -28.41
C ARG A 330 28.14 18.93 -29.43
N ARG A 331 27.55 17.78 -29.11
CA ARG A 331 27.46 16.63 -30.04
C ARG A 331 26.06 16.56 -30.64
N LYS A 332 25.98 16.43 -31.97
CA LYS A 332 24.73 16.09 -32.66
C LYS A 332 24.38 14.62 -32.34
N ASP A 333 23.67 14.38 -31.25
CA ASP A 333 23.05 13.09 -30.95
C ASP A 333 21.54 13.23 -31.08
N ARG A 334 20.87 12.18 -31.56
CA ARG A 334 19.40 12.13 -31.63
C ARG A 334 18.88 11.78 -30.25
N VAL A 335 17.85 12.48 -29.80
CA VAL A 335 17.29 12.31 -28.45
C VAL A 335 15.80 12.18 -28.56
N TRP A 336 15.26 11.16 -27.91
CA TRP A 336 13.83 10.91 -27.85
C TRP A 336 13.29 11.17 -26.46
N GLN A 337 12.08 11.70 -26.40
CA GLN A 337 11.32 11.95 -25.19
C GLN A 337 9.96 11.25 -25.29
N LEU A 338 9.50 10.65 -24.19
CA LEU A 338 8.14 10.11 -24.13
C LEU A 338 7.11 11.25 -24.06
N ARG A 339 6.07 11.16 -24.88
CA ARG A 339 4.88 12.03 -24.81
C ARG A 339 3.76 11.41 -23.99
N ILE A 340 3.73 10.08 -23.91
CA ILE A 340 2.72 9.29 -23.18
C ILE A 340 3.43 8.50 -22.08
N ARG A 341 2.81 8.37 -20.91
CA ARG A 341 3.37 7.58 -19.81
C ARG A 341 3.43 6.11 -20.20
N ILE A 342 4.45 5.41 -19.71
CA ILE A 342 4.70 3.99 -20.08
C ILE A 342 3.50 3.12 -19.69
N GLU A 343 2.92 3.41 -18.54
CA GLU A 343 1.78 2.70 -17.97
C GLU A 343 0.57 2.81 -18.90
N ASP A 344 0.30 4.00 -19.42
CA ASP A 344 -0.80 4.25 -20.36
C ASP A 344 -0.57 3.51 -21.69
N ILE A 345 0.68 3.49 -22.18
CA ILE A 345 1.05 2.74 -23.41
C ILE A 345 0.77 1.25 -23.22
N LEU A 346 1.18 0.66 -22.09
CA LEU A 346 0.99 -0.75 -21.80
C LEU A 346 -0.49 -1.12 -21.58
N LYS A 347 -1.27 -0.29 -20.86
CA LYS A 347 -2.73 -0.44 -20.73
C LYS A 347 -3.43 -0.40 -22.08
N GLY A 348 -2.91 0.39 -23.02
CA GLY A 348 -3.42 0.52 -24.39
C GLY A 348 -3.39 -0.76 -25.23
N GLN A 349 -2.76 -1.85 -24.77
CA GLN A 349 -2.68 -3.13 -25.48
C GLN A 349 -4.07 -3.73 -25.80
N GLU A 350 -5.03 -3.50 -24.91
CA GLU A 350 -6.37 -4.06 -24.95
C GLU A 350 -7.46 -2.98 -25.11
N ALA A 351 -7.06 -1.72 -25.33
CA ALA A 351 -7.99 -0.61 -25.49
C ALA A 351 -8.86 -0.77 -26.75
N ASP A 352 -10.06 -0.18 -26.73
CA ASP A 352 -10.99 -0.17 -27.85
C ASP A 352 -10.30 0.25 -29.16
N ASP A 353 -10.72 -0.40 -30.26
CA ASP A 353 -10.12 -0.37 -31.61
C ASP A 353 -10.04 1.04 -32.24
N LYS A 354 -10.58 2.07 -31.55
CA LYS A 354 -10.57 3.49 -31.93
C LYS A 354 -9.44 4.32 -31.31
N SER A 355 -8.74 3.83 -30.29
CA SER A 355 -7.66 4.60 -29.66
C SER A 355 -6.36 4.56 -30.49
N LYS A 356 -5.56 5.65 -30.41
CA LYS A 356 -4.23 5.70 -31.06
C LYS A 356 -3.32 4.58 -30.57
N LEU A 357 -3.37 4.28 -29.27
CA LEU A 357 -2.59 3.21 -28.64
C LEU A 357 -3.04 1.82 -29.11
N ALA A 358 -4.35 1.57 -29.22
CA ALA A 358 -4.85 0.32 -29.80
C ALA A 358 -4.35 0.12 -31.24
N SER A 359 -4.33 1.20 -32.03
CA SER A 359 -3.81 1.17 -33.40
C SER A 359 -2.30 0.90 -33.45
N PHE A 360 -1.53 1.45 -32.52
CA PHE A 360 -0.10 1.16 -32.35
C PHE A 360 0.12 -0.33 -32.05
N TRP A 361 -0.59 -0.88 -31.06
CA TRP A 361 -0.48 -2.30 -30.69
C TRP A 361 -0.94 -3.24 -31.81
N LYS A 362 -2.00 -2.89 -32.55
CA LYS A 362 -2.44 -3.64 -33.74
C LYS A 362 -1.37 -3.67 -34.82
N ARG A 363 -0.61 -2.59 -34.99
CA ARG A 363 0.50 -2.55 -35.95
C ARG A 363 1.69 -3.35 -35.45
N MET A 364 2.00 -3.31 -34.16
CA MET A 364 3.03 -4.15 -33.53
C MET A 364 2.72 -5.65 -33.71
N ARG A 365 1.48 -6.08 -33.45
CA ARG A 365 1.02 -7.45 -33.72
C ARG A 365 1.23 -7.86 -35.18
N LYS A 366 0.96 -6.96 -36.14
CA LYS A 366 1.20 -7.23 -37.57
C LYS A 366 2.68 -7.37 -37.93
N ILE A 367 3.57 -6.66 -37.24
CA ILE A 367 5.01 -6.76 -37.45
C ILE A 367 5.51 -8.11 -36.92
N ALA A 368 5.08 -8.51 -35.72
CA ALA A 368 5.44 -9.78 -35.13
C ALA A 368 4.92 -11.00 -35.92
N LYS A 369 3.81 -10.87 -36.66
CA LYS A 369 3.33 -11.95 -37.55
C LYS A 369 4.10 -12.10 -38.85
N LYS A 370 4.95 -11.12 -39.21
CA LYS A 370 5.73 -11.13 -40.46
C LYS A 370 7.16 -11.66 -40.27
N HIS A 371 7.61 -11.72 -39.03
CA HIS A 371 8.88 -12.32 -38.60
C HIS A 371 8.60 -13.64 -37.93
#